data_AF-A0A2Z4U989-F1
#
_entry.id   AF-A0A2Z4U989-F1
#
_cell.length_a   1.000
_cell.length_b   1.000
_cell.length_c   1.000
_cell.angle_alpha   90.00
_cell.angle_beta   90.00
_cell.angle_gamma   90.00
#
_symmetry.space_group_name_H-M   'P 1'
#
loop_
_entity.id
_entity.type
_entity.pdbx_description
1 polymer ?
#
loop_
_entity_poly.entity_id
_entity_poly.type
_entity_poly.pdbx_seq_one_letter_code
_entity_poly.pdbx_strand_id
1 'polypeptide(L)' 'MDRFFSGDIFEDMRIRTGSSYISDLPYKKQQVWEELQKIQIEKYSKEQFMDFMNYVFGRE' A
#
# COMPACT_ATOMS: atom_id res chain seq x y z
N MET A 1 -19.43 1.67 5.41
CA MET A 1 -18.24 0.84 5.15
C MET A 1 -17.63 1.34 3.86
N ASP A 2 -16.49 2.01 3.93
CA ASP A 2 -15.79 2.50 2.74
C ASP A 2 -15.56 1.33 1.77
N ARG A 3 -16.10 1.42 0.56
CA ARG A 3 -16.08 0.37 -0.48
C ARG A 3 -14.67 0.12 -1.07
N PHE A 4 -13.61 0.52 -0.37
CA PHE A 4 -12.25 0.61 -0.89
C PHE A 4 -11.22 -0.21 -0.11
N PHE A 5 -11.63 -0.98 0.89
CA PHE A 5 -10.72 -1.85 1.62
C PHE A 5 -10.98 -3.29 1.21
N SER A 6 -10.17 -3.76 0.26
CA SER A 6 -10.16 -5.16 -0.18
C SER A 6 -9.59 -6.10 0.88
N GLY A 7 -8.89 -5.55 1.88
CA GLY A 7 -8.06 -6.32 2.80
C GLY A 7 -6.70 -6.71 2.19
N ASP A 8 -6.42 -6.24 0.96
CA ASP A 8 -5.13 -6.37 0.29
C ASP A 8 -4.44 -5.01 0.21
N ILE A 9 -3.38 -4.85 1.00
CA ILE A 9 -2.63 -3.59 1.08
C ILE A 9 -2.04 -3.17 -0.27
N PHE A 10 -1.70 -4.12 -1.16
CA PHE A 10 -1.14 -3.78 -2.47
C PHE A 10 -2.20 -3.12 -3.35
N GLU A 11 -3.39 -3.70 -3.39
CA GLU A 11 -4.49 -3.18 -4.19
C GLU A 11 -5.06 -1.89 -3.60
N ASP A 12 -5.21 -1.83 -2.27
CA ASP A 12 -5.68 -0.65 -1.58
C ASP A 12 -4.71 0.53 -1.81
N MET A 13 -3.39 0.31 -1.73
CA MET A 13 -2.40 1.35 -2.00
C MET A 13 -2.31 1.71 -3.48
N ARG A 14 -2.50 0.76 -4.41
CA ARG A 14 -2.58 1.03 -5.84
C ARG A 14 -3.73 2.00 -6.14
N ILE A 15 -4.91 1.75 -5.60
CA ILE A 15 -6.09 2.60 -5.79
C ILE A 15 -5.86 3.98 -5.14
N ARG A 16 -5.37 4.01 -3.89
CA ARG A 16 -5.16 5.26 -3.12
C ARG A 16 -4.12 6.18 -3.72
N THR A 17 -3.05 5.63 -4.29
CA THR A 17 -1.99 6.40 -4.96
C THR A 17 -2.32 6.73 -6.42
N GLY A 18 -3.51 6.35 -6.91
CA GLY A 18 -3.92 6.52 -8.30
C GLY A 18 -2.96 5.84 -9.28
N SER A 19 -2.43 4.68 -8.90
CA SER A 19 -1.48 3.92 -9.72
C SER A 19 -2.20 3.00 -10.69
N SER A 20 -1.69 2.91 -11.92
CA SER A 20 -2.24 1.99 -12.92
C SER A 20 -1.89 0.55 -12.54
N TYR A 21 -0.69 0.34 -11.99
CA TYR A 21 -0.18 -0.97 -11.62
C TYR A 21 0.46 -0.97 -10.22
N ILE A 22 0.49 -2.14 -9.57
CA ILE A 22 1.21 -2.34 -8.29
C ILE A 22 2.71 -2.03 -8.46
N SER A 23 3.27 -2.32 -9.64
CA SER A 23 4.66 -2.02 -10.00
C SER A 23 5.02 -0.54 -10.00
N ASP A 24 4.03 0.35 -9.98
CA ASP A 24 4.27 1.79 -9.92
C ASP A 24 4.56 2.25 -8.49
N LEU A 25 4.14 1.49 -7.47
CA LEU A 25 4.23 1.86 -6.06
C LEU A 25 5.67 2.12 -5.57
N PRO A 26 6.69 1.31 -5.92
CA PRO A 26 8.07 1.57 -5.51
C PRO A 26 8.64 2.88 -6.08
N TYR A 27 8.04 3.44 -7.14
CA TYR A 27 8.43 4.74 -7.72
C TYR A 27 7.67 5.92 -7.09
N LYS A 28 6.66 5.65 -6.27
CA LYS A 28 5.79 6.62 -5.60
C LYS A 28 5.91 6.57 -4.08
N LYS A 29 7.11 6.25 -3.56
CA LYS A 29 7.38 6.03 -2.12
C LYS A 29 6.79 7.10 -1.20
N GLN A 30 6.90 8.39 -1.57
CA GLN A 30 6.34 9.49 -0.79
C GLN A 30 4.81 9.43 -0.70
N GLN A 31 4.12 9.23 -1.84
CA GLN A 31 2.66 9.13 -1.88
C GLN A 31 2.17 7.89 -1.14
N VAL A 32 2.88 6.76 -1.28
CA VAL A 32 2.58 5.54 -0.51
C VAL A 32 2.69 5.82 0.99
N TRP A 33 3.74 6.50 1.44
CA TRP A 33 3.91 6.83 2.84
C TRP A 33 2.79 7.72 3.37
N GLU A 34 2.41 8.77 2.63
CA GLU A 34 1.30 9.66 2.99
C GLU A 34 -0.04 8.92 3.11
N GLU A 35 -0.31 7.93 2.26
CA GLU A 35 -1.50 7.09 2.33
C GLU A 35 -1.45 6.06 3.46
N LEU A 36 -0.27 5.48 3.74
CA LEU A 36 -0.05 4.59 4.89
C LEU A 36 -0.41 5.27 6.22
N GLN A 37 -0.13 6.58 6.36
CA GLN A 37 -0.50 7.34 7.56
C GLN A 37 -2.03 7.52 7.74
N LYS A 38 -2.83 7.30 6.68
CA LYS A 38 -4.28 7.54 6.66
C LYS A 38 -5.11 6.25 6.82
N ILE A 39 -4.48 5.07 6.81
CA ILE A 39 -5.17 3.78 6.87
C ILE A 39 -5.04 3.12 8.25
N GLN A 40 -5.96 2.20 8.55
CA GLN A 40 -5.90 1.33 9.74
C GLN A 40 -5.09 0.08 9.39
N ILE A 41 -3.84 0.02 9.87
CA ILE A 41 -2.89 -1.06 9.54
C ILE A 41 -3.36 -2.41 10.10
N GLU A 42 -4.16 -2.41 11.17
CA GLU A 42 -4.70 -3.61 11.82
C GLU A 42 -5.64 -4.43 10.93
N LYS A 43 -6.05 -3.88 9.78
CA LYS A 43 -6.87 -4.60 8.79
C LYS A 43 -6.08 -5.58 7.93
N TYR A 44 -4.76 -5.46 7.90
CA TYR A 44 -3.89 -6.28 7.07
C TYR A 44 -3.16 -7.30 7.93
N SER A 45 -2.86 -8.47 7.37
CA SER A 45 -2.01 -9.43 8.07
C SER A 45 -0.60 -8.86 8.22
N LYS A 46 0.07 -9.21 9.32
CA LYS A 46 1.46 -8.78 9.58
C LYS A 46 2.40 -9.17 8.44
N GLU A 47 2.23 -10.38 7.90
CA GLU A 47 3.02 -10.90 6.78
C GLU A 47 2.83 -10.06 5.52
N GLN A 48 1.57 -9.80 5.14
CA GLN A 48 1.27 -9.00 3.96
C GLN A 48 1.77 -7.55 4.10
N PHE A 49 1.65 -6.96 5.29
CA PHE A 49 2.19 -5.63 5.55
C PHE A 49 3.72 -5.60 5.41
N MET A 50 4.43 -6.62 5.93
CA MET A 50 5.88 -6.73 5.81
C MET A 50 6.32 -6.90 4.36
N ASP A 51 5.65 -7.76 3.60
CA ASP A 51 5.92 -7.96 2.18
C ASP A 51 5.71 -6.67 1.39
N PHE A 52 4.65 -5.92 1.69
CA PHE A 52 4.39 -4.63 1.08
C PHE A 52 5.48 -3.59 1.39
N MET A 53 5.88 -3.46 2.66
CA MET A 53 6.93 -2.52 3.05
C MET A 53 8.26 -2.86 2.36
N ASN A 54 8.62 -4.14 2.30
CA ASN A 54 9.81 -4.59 1.59
C ASN A 54 9.72 -4.34 0.08
N TYR A 55 8.54 -4.56 -0.51
CA TYR A 55 8.31 -4.35 -1.94
C TYR A 55 8.48 -2.87 -2.34
N VAL A 56 7.85 -1.95 -1.60
CA VAL A 56 7.84 -0.52 -1.92
C VAL A 56 9.14 0.17 -1.49
N PHE A 57 9.66 -0.14 -0.30
CA PHE A 57 10.77 0.61 0.31
C PHE A 57 12.10 -0.15 0.31
N GLY A 58 12.12 -1.46 0.05
CA GLY A 58 13.31 -2.30 0.14
C GLY A 58 14.24 -2.30 -1.08
N ARG A 59 13.91 -1.56 -2.15
CA ARG A 59 14.83 -1.33 -3.29
C ARG A 59 15.36 0.11 -3.22
N GLU A 60 16.67 0.26 -3.02
CA GLU A 60 17.42 1.50 -3.28
C GLU A 60 17.94 1.51 -4.72
#